data_AF-A0A553IHJ9-F1
#
_entry.id   AF-A0A553IHJ9-F1
#
_cell.length_a   1.000
_cell.length_b   1.000
_cell.length_c   1.000
_cell.angle_alpha   90.00
_cell.angle_beta   90.00
_cell.angle_gamma   90.00
#
_symmetry.space_group_name_H-M   'P 1'
#
loop_
_entity.id
_entity.type
_entity.pdbx_description
1 polymer ?
#
loop_
_entity_poly.entity_id
_entity_poly.type
_entity_poly.pdbx_seq_one_letter_code
_entity_poly.pdbx_strand_id
1 'polypeptide(L)'
;MPSNTTKCIGCGVVLQTEDPTKLGYIPNHDHIFCKSCYQLMHYVKAEGHSHPDNLPNFEKKSLIVVVTSLLYLDSMLNSEVKRLGDNYKVVYLINQIDLLPDATSKNFLLGKIQKSFRLNRVSYEDIVLMSALNPYDIDHLKGYLKSFNVPNIYLIGLQNSGKTTIFKALTGN
;
A
#
# COMPACT_ATOMS: atom_id res chain seq x y z
N MET A 1 -15.24 30.95 -10.49
CA MET A 1 -15.19 30.69 -9.03
C MET A 1 -14.69 29.26 -8.85
N PRO A 2 -13.60 28.97 -8.12
CA PRO A 2 -13.18 27.59 -7.98
C PRO A 2 -14.14 26.91 -6.99
N SER A 3 -14.87 25.91 -7.47
CA SER A 3 -15.61 24.97 -6.65
C SER A 3 -14.62 24.33 -5.67
N ASN A 4 -14.73 24.65 -4.39
CA ASN A 4 -13.87 24.08 -3.36
C ASN A 4 -14.30 22.61 -3.17
N THR A 5 -13.77 21.71 -3.98
CA THR A 5 -14.13 20.28 -3.96
C THR A 5 -13.47 19.64 -2.74
N THR A 6 -14.24 19.51 -1.66
CA THR A 6 -13.78 18.89 -0.42
C THR A 6 -13.40 17.43 -0.69
N LYS A 7 -12.18 17.03 -0.33
CA LYS A 7 -11.69 15.65 -0.49
C LYS A 7 -11.72 14.92 0.85
N CYS A 8 -11.99 13.61 0.81
CA CYS A 8 -11.91 12.75 1.97
C CYS A 8 -10.47 12.72 2.52
N ILE A 9 -10.28 12.97 3.81
CA ILE A 9 -8.95 12.92 4.45
C ILE A 9 -8.36 11.50 4.43
N GLY A 10 -9.21 10.47 4.44
CA GLY A 10 -8.77 9.07 4.46
C GLY A 10 -8.28 8.53 3.12
N CYS A 11 -9.05 8.71 2.05
CA CYS A 11 -8.76 8.10 0.74
C CYS A 11 -8.58 9.11 -0.41
N GLY A 12 -8.73 10.42 -0.17
CA GLY A 12 -8.48 11.46 -1.17
C GLY A 12 -9.56 11.62 -2.25
N VAL A 13 -10.62 10.80 -2.26
CA VAL A 13 -11.74 10.96 -3.20
C VAL A 13 -12.51 12.26 -2.94
N VAL A 14 -13.07 12.84 -4.00
CA VAL A 14 -13.98 13.99 -3.90
C VAL A 14 -15.23 13.58 -3.12
N LEU A 15 -15.59 14.38 -2.11
CA LEU A 15 -16.77 14.17 -1.32
C LEU A 15 -18.03 14.60 -2.08
N GLN A 16 -19.09 13.82 -1.94
CA GLN A 16 -20.37 14.06 -2.58
C GLN A 16 -21.52 13.62 -1.67
N THR A 17 -22.68 14.26 -1.79
CA THR A 17 -23.90 13.97 -1.02
C THR A 17 -25.03 13.44 -1.90
N GLU A 18 -24.77 13.24 -3.19
CA GLU A 18 -25.78 12.98 -4.23
C GLU A 18 -26.16 11.49 -4.30
N ASP A 19 -25.18 10.58 -4.20
CA ASP A 19 -25.39 9.15 -4.45
C ASP A 19 -24.75 8.29 -3.35
N PRO A 20 -25.54 7.67 -2.46
CA PRO A 20 -25.05 6.83 -1.37
C PRO A 20 -24.31 5.57 -1.80
N THR A 21 -24.40 5.18 -3.07
CA THR A 21 -23.73 4.00 -3.63
C THR A 21 -22.39 4.33 -4.28
N LYS A 22 -22.10 5.60 -4.56
CA LYS A 22 -20.85 6.02 -5.21
C LYS A 22 -19.77 6.39 -4.21
N LEU A 23 -18.53 6.31 -4.69
CA LEU A 23 -17.36 6.72 -3.92
C LEU A 23 -17.49 8.18 -3.46
N GLY A 24 -16.94 8.47 -2.29
CA GLY A 24 -16.97 9.81 -1.72
C GLY A 24 -18.27 10.21 -1.03
N TYR A 25 -19.26 9.32 -0.93
CA TYR A 25 -20.52 9.65 -0.28
C TYR A 25 -20.33 10.09 1.18
N ILE A 26 -20.99 11.20 1.54
CA ILE A 26 -21.19 11.68 2.91
C ILE A 26 -22.68 12.05 3.08
N PRO A 27 -23.26 11.84 4.27
CA PRO A 27 -24.67 12.18 4.51
C PRO A 27 -24.93 13.69 4.60
N ASN A 28 -23.91 14.48 4.93
CA ASN A 28 -23.94 15.95 4.93
C ASN A 28 -22.50 16.49 4.78
N HIS A 29 -22.34 17.78 4.51
CA HIS A 29 -21.04 18.41 4.27
C HIS A 29 -20.14 18.58 5.51
N ASP A 30 -20.63 18.24 6.72
CA ASP A 30 -19.86 18.33 7.96
C ASP A 30 -18.92 17.14 8.15
N HIS A 31 -19.05 16.09 7.33
CA HIS A 31 -18.18 14.93 7.37
C HIS A 31 -16.90 15.11 6.55
N ILE A 32 -15.77 14.95 7.22
CA ILE A 32 -14.42 15.02 6.61
C ILE A 32 -13.94 13.66 6.04
N PHE A 33 -14.64 12.57 6.35
CA PHE A 33 -14.38 11.23 5.84
C PHE A 33 -15.58 10.73 5.05
N CYS A 34 -15.34 10.11 3.89
CA CYS A 34 -16.40 9.42 3.16
C CYS A 34 -16.92 8.22 3.98
N LYS A 35 -18.16 7.81 3.71
CA LYS A 35 -18.86 6.68 4.35
C LYS A 35 -17.97 5.45 4.48
N SER A 36 -17.26 5.10 3.41
CA SER A 36 -16.28 4.01 3.33
C SER A 36 -15.16 4.14 4.37
N CYS A 37 -14.46 5.28 4.40
CA CYS A 37 -13.39 5.53 5.35
C CYS A 37 -13.91 5.59 6.79
N TYR A 38 -15.08 6.21 7.00
CA TYR A 38 -15.72 6.27 8.31
C TYR A 38 -16.08 4.86 8.83
N GLN A 39 -16.68 4.03 7.98
CA GLN A 39 -16.99 2.65 8.31
C GLN A 39 -15.71 1.88 8.64
N LEU A 40 -14.65 1.96 7.83
CA LEU A 40 -13.38 1.30 8.12
C LEU A 40 -12.76 1.72 9.46
N MET A 41 -12.93 2.98 9.90
CA MET A 41 -12.41 3.46 11.18
C MET A 41 -13.24 2.99 12.38
N HIS A 42 -14.56 2.86 12.25
CA HIS A 42 -15.46 2.66 13.39
C HIS A 42 -16.09 1.27 13.44
N TYR A 43 -16.20 0.58 12.31
CA TYR A 43 -16.78 -0.73 12.19
C TYR A 43 -15.80 -1.62 11.43
N VAL A 44 -15.28 -2.66 12.08
CA VAL A 44 -14.44 -3.70 11.45
C VAL A 44 -15.31 -4.58 10.52
N LYS A 45 -16.04 -3.96 9.60
CA LYS A 45 -16.71 -4.59 8.47
C LYS A 45 -16.07 -3.99 7.23
N ALA A 46 -15.10 -4.72 6.70
CA ALA A 46 -14.63 -4.53 5.34
C ALA A 46 -15.78 -4.91 4.39
N GLU A 47 -16.71 -3.98 4.14
CA GLU A 47 -17.50 -4.06 2.92
C GLU A 47 -16.52 -3.85 1.78
N GLY A 48 -16.39 -4.88 0.94
CA GLY A 48 -15.44 -4.94 -0.16
C GLY A 48 -15.59 -3.72 -1.06
N HIS A 49 -14.73 -2.74 -0.88
CA HIS A 49 -14.50 -1.74 -1.89
C HIS A 49 -13.86 -2.46 -3.06
N SER A 50 -14.62 -2.58 -4.15
CA SER A 50 -14.06 -2.72 -5.49
C SER A 50 -13.03 -1.60 -5.65
N HIS A 51 -11.76 -1.97 -5.48
CA HIS A 51 -10.71 -1.23 -6.16
C HIS A 51 -11.03 -1.28 -7.65
N PRO A 52 -10.78 -0.21 -8.41
CA PRO A 52 -10.80 -0.36 -9.86
C PRO A 52 -9.94 -1.57 -10.21
N ASP A 53 -10.52 -2.55 -10.91
CA ASP A 53 -9.93 -3.83 -11.31
C ASP A 53 -8.72 -3.67 -12.26
N ASN A 54 -8.07 -2.51 -12.26
CA ASN A 54 -6.92 -2.19 -13.08
C ASN A 54 -5.92 -1.42 -12.23
N LEU A 55 -4.70 -1.95 -12.13
CA LEU A 55 -3.53 -1.18 -11.69
C LEU A 55 -3.49 0.17 -12.45
N PRO A 56 -3.18 1.28 -11.77
CA PRO A 56 -2.97 2.55 -12.45
C PRO A 56 -1.84 2.41 -13.47
N ASN A 57 -1.94 3.16 -14.57
CA ASN A 57 -0.88 3.13 -15.58
C ASN A 57 0.37 3.81 -15.00
N PHE A 58 1.46 3.06 -14.87
CA PHE A 58 2.73 3.57 -14.36
C PHE A 58 3.59 4.10 -15.50
N GLU A 59 4.38 5.14 -15.24
CA GLU A 59 5.39 5.58 -16.19
C GLU A 59 6.46 4.49 -16.40
N LYS A 60 6.90 4.29 -17.64
CA LYS A 60 7.95 3.32 -17.97
C LYS A 60 9.24 3.62 -17.19
N LYS A 61 10.01 2.59 -16.85
CA LYS A 61 11.28 2.68 -16.09
C LYS A 61 11.13 3.25 -14.67
N SER A 62 9.95 3.10 -14.07
CA SER A 62 9.69 3.47 -12.68
C SER A 62 9.93 2.29 -11.74
N LEU A 63 10.12 2.61 -10.45
CA LEU A 63 10.13 1.62 -9.38
C LEU A 63 8.72 1.50 -8.80
N ILE A 64 8.21 0.28 -8.73
CA ILE A 64 6.94 -0.03 -8.07
C ILE A 64 7.26 -0.68 -6.72
N VAL A 65 6.85 -0.03 -5.63
CA VAL A 65 6.99 -0.54 -4.28
C VAL A 65 5.63 -1.07 -3.82
N VAL A 66 5.55 -2.39 -3.69
CA VAL A 66 4.32 -3.10 -3.34
C VAL A 66 4.33 -3.34 -1.83
N VAL A 67 3.57 -2.53 -1.12
CA VAL A 67 3.47 -2.57 0.33
C VAL A 67 2.38 -3.55 0.75
N THR A 68 2.79 -4.63 1.41
CA THR A 68 1.89 -5.57 2.07
C THR A 68 2.15 -5.57 3.58
N SER A 69 1.16 -6.00 4.33
CA SER A 69 1.36 -6.32 5.74
C SER A 69 1.73 -7.80 5.88
N LEU A 70 2.58 -8.09 6.86
CA LEU A 70 2.91 -9.45 7.28
C LEU A 70 1.68 -10.35 7.45
N LEU A 71 0.57 -9.81 7.95
CA LEU A 71 -0.66 -10.58 8.19
C LEU A 71 -1.43 -10.93 6.91
N TYR A 72 -1.09 -10.29 5.78
CA TYR A 72 -1.76 -10.47 4.49
C TYR A 72 -0.81 -11.03 3.41
N LEU A 73 0.24 -11.75 3.81
CA LEU A 73 1.21 -12.35 2.89
C LEU A 73 0.57 -13.28 1.86
N ASP A 74 -0.43 -14.06 2.25
CA ASP A 74 -1.11 -14.99 1.34
C ASP A 74 -1.90 -14.26 0.24
N SER A 75 -2.48 -13.10 0.57
CA SER A 75 -3.24 -12.28 -0.38
C SER A 75 -2.34 -11.59 -1.41
N MET A 76 -1.08 -11.34 -1.08
CA MET A 76 -0.12 -10.68 -1.98
C MET A 76 0.14 -11.49 -3.25
N LEU A 77 0.10 -12.83 -3.16
CA LEU A 77 0.25 -13.70 -4.33
C LEU A 77 -0.94 -13.61 -5.28
N ASN A 78 -2.09 -13.10 -4.85
CA ASN A 78 -3.24 -12.93 -5.73
C ASN A 78 -3.33 -11.50 -6.29
N SER A 79 -2.35 -10.64 -5.97
CA SER A 79 -2.34 -9.27 -6.47
C SER A 79 -2.03 -9.20 -7.96
N GLU A 80 -2.76 -8.32 -8.66
CA GLU A 80 -2.57 -8.05 -10.09
C GLU A 80 -1.16 -7.54 -10.44
N VAL A 81 -0.39 -7.13 -9.44
CA VAL A 81 1.04 -6.80 -9.53
C VAL A 81 1.84 -7.93 -10.18
N LYS A 82 1.44 -9.20 -10.03
CA LYS A 82 2.03 -10.34 -10.75
C LYS A 82 2.08 -10.15 -12.27
N ARG A 83 1.23 -9.27 -12.84
CA ARG A 83 1.13 -8.98 -14.28
C ARG A 83 1.95 -7.78 -14.71
N LEU A 84 2.62 -7.08 -13.78
CA LEU A 84 3.61 -6.06 -14.13
C LEU A 84 4.80 -6.77 -14.81
N GLY A 85 4.84 -6.72 -16.13
CA GLY A 85 5.92 -7.32 -16.92
C GLY A 85 7.26 -6.60 -16.74
N ASP A 86 8.26 -7.05 -17.49
CA ASP A 86 9.69 -6.69 -17.34
C ASP A 86 10.05 -5.20 -17.51
N ASN A 87 9.07 -4.34 -17.79
CA ASN A 87 9.27 -2.90 -17.96
C ASN A 87 9.43 -2.14 -16.64
N TYR A 88 9.18 -2.79 -15.50
CA TYR A 88 9.20 -2.18 -14.18
C TYR A 88 10.09 -2.96 -13.21
N LYS A 89 10.80 -2.21 -12.36
CA LYS A 89 11.41 -2.81 -11.16
C LYS A 89 10.33 -2.89 -10.09
N VAL A 90 10.19 -4.07 -9.48
CA VAL A 90 9.19 -4.29 -8.42
C VAL A 90 9.89 -4.70 -7.13
N VAL A 91 9.72 -3.89 -6.09
CA VAL A 91 10.18 -4.22 -4.73
C VAL A 91 8.97 -4.54 -3.88
N TYR A 92 8.99 -5.68 -3.18
CA TYR A 92 7.96 -6.05 -2.25
C TYR A 92 8.36 -5.64 -0.83
N LEU A 93 7.56 -4.75 -0.24
CA LEU A 93 7.79 -4.22 1.10
C LEU A 93 6.82 -4.89 2.07
N ILE A 94 7.33 -5.82 2.88
CA ILE A 94 6.57 -6.54 3.90
C ILE A 94 6.66 -5.75 5.20
N ASN A 95 5.61 -4.99 5.48
CA ASN A 95 5.51 -4.14 6.66
C ASN A 95 4.92 -4.90 7.86
N GLN A 96 4.98 -4.27 9.03
CA GLN A 96 4.42 -4.74 10.31
C GLN A 96 5.10 -6.02 10.83
N ILE A 97 6.42 -6.16 10.62
CA ILE A 97 7.17 -7.28 11.18
C ILE A 97 7.30 -7.24 12.70
N ASP A 98 7.01 -6.09 13.32
CA ASP A 98 6.88 -5.92 14.77
C ASP A 98 5.75 -6.75 15.38
N LEU A 99 4.80 -7.23 14.57
CA LEU A 99 3.75 -8.15 15.00
C LEU A 99 4.25 -9.60 15.18
N LEU A 100 5.49 -9.89 14.79
CA LEU A 100 6.09 -11.20 15.03
C LEU A 100 6.54 -11.31 16.49
N PRO A 101 6.42 -12.51 17.09
CA PRO A 101 7.12 -12.81 18.33
C PRO A 101 8.64 -12.60 18.16
N ASP A 102 9.30 -12.08 19.19
CA ASP A 102 10.76 -11.78 19.18
C ASP A 102 11.63 -12.97 18.77
N ALA A 103 11.20 -14.19 19.11
CA ALA A 103 11.89 -15.43 18.76
C ALA A 103 11.79 -15.81 17.27
N THR A 104 11.02 -15.06 16.47
CA THR A 104 10.80 -15.38 15.06
C THR A 104 12.01 -14.98 14.22
N SER A 105 12.58 -15.97 13.52
CA SER A 105 13.64 -15.72 12.55
C SER A 105 13.11 -15.01 11.31
N LYS A 106 13.48 -13.73 11.16
CA LYS A 106 13.19 -12.92 9.96
C LYS A 106 13.78 -13.56 8.69
N ASN A 107 14.95 -14.19 8.79
CA ASN A 107 15.60 -14.90 7.68
C ASN A 107 14.78 -16.11 7.22
N PHE A 108 14.21 -16.86 8.17
CA PHE A 108 13.35 -17.99 7.84
C PHE A 108 12.05 -17.54 7.16
N LEU A 109 11.44 -16.44 7.64
CA LEU A 109 10.28 -15.82 7.01
C LEU A 109 10.60 -15.39 5.57
N LEU A 110 11.70 -14.65 5.37
CA LEU A 110 12.15 -14.21 4.04
C LEU A 110 12.33 -15.41 3.11
N GLY A 111 12.99 -16.48 3.57
CA GLY A 111 13.19 -17.70 2.80
C GLY A 111 11.87 -18.38 2.41
N LYS A 112 10.86 -18.37 3.28
CA LYS A 112 9.50 -18.87 2.96
C LYS A 112 8.83 -18.03 1.87
N ILE A 113 8.93 -16.70 1.96
CA ILE A 113 8.35 -15.78 0.98
C ILE A 113 9.03 -15.98 -0.38
N GLN A 114 10.37 -15.98 -0.42
CA GLN A 114 11.14 -16.21 -1.63
C GLN A 114 10.82 -17.56 -2.28
N LYS A 115 10.71 -18.63 -1.48
CA LYS A 115 10.28 -19.95 -1.98
C LYS A 115 8.89 -19.89 -2.61
N SER A 116 7.94 -19.22 -1.95
CA SER A 116 6.59 -19.05 -2.47
C SER A 116 6.56 -18.25 -3.78
N PHE A 117 7.34 -17.17 -3.87
CA PHE A 117 7.45 -16.33 -5.07
C PHE A 117 8.00 -17.12 -6.25
N ARG A 118 9.05 -17.91 -6.01
CA ARG A 118 9.63 -18.79 -7.03
C ARG A 118 8.62 -19.82 -7.54
N LEU A 119 7.86 -20.46 -6.63
CA LEU A 119 6.82 -21.42 -7.01
C LEU A 119 5.70 -20.78 -7.83
N ASN A 120 5.40 -19.51 -7.55
CA ASN A 120 4.34 -18.74 -8.21
C ASN A 120 4.84 -17.88 -9.38
N ARG A 121 6.11 -18.02 -9.79
CA ARG A 121 6.75 -17.25 -10.87
C ARG A 121 6.56 -15.73 -10.71
N VAL A 122 6.68 -15.24 -9.48
CA VAL A 122 6.62 -13.80 -9.18
C VAL A 122 8.00 -13.20 -9.44
N SER A 123 8.08 -12.24 -10.36
CA SER A 123 9.28 -11.43 -10.60
C SER A 123 9.38 -10.30 -9.57
N TYR A 124 10.59 -10.07 -9.06
CA TYR A 124 10.89 -8.99 -8.11
C TYR A 124 12.36 -8.62 -8.19
N GLU A 125 12.67 -7.36 -7.88
CA GLU A 125 14.04 -6.88 -7.66
C GLU A 125 14.51 -7.27 -6.24
N ASP A 126 13.65 -7.05 -5.24
CA ASP A 126 13.96 -7.32 -3.84
C ASP A 126 12.71 -7.49 -2.97
N ILE A 127 12.90 -8.08 -1.79
CA ILE A 127 11.89 -8.22 -0.73
C ILE A 127 12.46 -7.61 0.55
N VAL A 128 11.85 -6.52 1.01
CA VAL A 128 12.26 -5.80 2.20
C VAL A 128 11.29 -6.11 3.35
N LEU A 129 11.81 -6.60 4.46
CA LEU A 129 11.06 -6.78 5.71
C LEU A 129 11.25 -5.53 6.57
N MET A 130 10.17 -4.92 7.04
CA MET A 130 10.26 -3.70 7.86
C MET A 130 9.12 -3.53 8.85
N SER A 131 9.32 -2.66 9.84
CA SER A 131 8.24 -2.04 10.60
C SER A 131 8.22 -0.53 10.36
N ALA A 132 7.08 -0.01 9.91
CA ALA A 132 6.88 1.44 9.77
C ALA A 132 6.90 2.20 11.11
N LEU A 133 6.83 1.48 12.23
CA LEU A 133 6.96 2.04 13.58
C LEU A 133 8.42 2.14 14.04
N ASN A 134 9.35 1.49 13.33
CA ASN A 134 10.77 1.52 13.63
C ASN A 134 11.46 2.61 12.77
N PRO A 135 11.99 3.69 13.38
CA PRO A 135 12.67 4.76 12.64
C PRO A 135 13.88 4.27 11.84
N TYR A 136 14.62 3.28 12.37
CA TYR A 136 15.78 2.72 11.67
C TYR A 136 15.38 2.02 10.36
N ASP A 137 14.24 1.33 10.35
CA ASP A 137 13.74 0.68 9.14
C ASP A 137 13.28 1.72 8.10
N ILE A 138 12.70 2.84 8.55
CA ILE A 138 12.34 3.96 7.68
C ILE A 138 13.58 4.61 7.06
N ASP A 139 14.61 4.88 7.86
CA ASP A 139 15.86 5.47 7.36
C ASP A 139 16.57 4.55 6.38
N HIS A 140 16.61 3.25 6.68
CA HIS A 140 17.16 2.25 5.78
C HIS A 140 16.37 2.16 4.48
N LEU A 141 15.03 2.13 4.55
CA LEU A 141 14.17 2.15 3.36
C LEU A 141 14.39 3.42 2.53
N LYS A 142 14.55 4.59 3.16
CA LYS A 142 14.80 5.86 2.47
C LYS A 142 16.13 5.83 1.73
N GLY A 143 17.19 5.33 2.36
CA GLY A 143 18.49 5.15 1.73
C GLY A 143 18.43 4.15 0.56
N TYR A 144 17.76 3.02 0.78
CA TYR A 144 17.54 1.99 -0.22
C TYR A 144 16.78 2.52 -1.45
N LEU A 145 15.65 3.19 -1.27
CA LEU A 145 14.86 3.77 -2.36
C LEU A 145 15.63 4.85 -3.13
N LYS A 146 16.46 5.65 -2.46
CA LYS A 146 17.35 6.63 -3.09
C LYS A 146 18.47 6.01 -3.93
N SER A 147 18.80 4.73 -3.72
CA SER A 147 19.81 4.04 -4.52
C SER A 147 19.33 3.71 -5.94
N PHE A 148 18.02 3.74 -6.18
CA PHE A 148 17.45 3.52 -7.51
C PHE A 148 17.55 4.80 -8.36
N ASN A 149 18.23 4.70 -9.50
CA ASN A 149 18.27 5.77 -10.49
C ASN A 149 17.02 5.71 -11.40
N VAL A 150 15.86 6.07 -10.85
CA VAL A 150 14.56 6.09 -11.55
C VAL A 150 13.87 7.45 -11.37
N PRO A 151 13.09 7.91 -12.36
CA PRO A 151 12.41 9.20 -12.26
C PRO A 151 11.28 9.20 -11.22
N ASN A 152 10.56 8.08 -11.10
CA ASN A 152 9.37 7.96 -10.26
C ASN A 152 9.37 6.66 -9.45
N ILE A 153 8.90 6.76 -8.21
CA ILE A 153 8.66 5.64 -7.30
C ILE A 153 7.18 5.63 -6.93
N TYR A 154 6.47 4.55 -7.23
CA TYR A 154 5.06 4.40 -6.92
C TYR A 154 4.87 3.47 -5.73
N LEU A 155 4.17 3.95 -4.69
CA LEU A 155 3.80 3.14 -3.53
C LEU A 155 2.38 2.59 -3.72
N ILE A 156 2.25 1.27 -3.87
CA ILE A 156 0.96 0.59 -4.07
C ILE A 156 0.76 -0.54 -3.06
N GLY A 157 -0.46 -1.05 -2.90
CA GLY A 157 -0.74 -2.22 -2.05
C GLY A 157 -2.10 -2.19 -1.37
N LEU A 158 -2.46 -3.30 -0.72
CA LEU A 158 -3.78 -3.53 -0.10
C LEU A 158 -4.11 -2.53 1.02
N GLN A 159 -5.38 -2.33 1.31
CA GLN A 159 -5.80 -1.56 2.49
C GLN A 159 -5.13 -2.11 3.76
N ASN A 160 -4.82 -1.22 4.72
CA ASN A 160 -4.18 -1.55 6.00
C ASN A 160 -2.75 -2.10 5.93
N SER A 161 -2.07 -2.07 4.77
CA SER A 161 -0.64 -2.45 4.69
C SER A 161 0.34 -1.44 5.29
N GLY A 162 -0.15 -0.27 5.76
CA GLY A 162 0.68 0.78 6.35
C GLY A 162 1.31 1.76 5.35
N LYS A 163 0.85 1.77 4.08
CA LYS A 163 1.30 2.71 3.04
C LYS A 163 1.33 4.17 3.48
N THR A 164 0.24 4.66 4.09
CA THR A 164 0.13 6.06 4.51
C THR A 164 1.15 6.40 5.60
N THR A 165 1.36 5.49 6.56
CA THR A 165 2.37 5.64 7.61
C THR A 165 3.78 5.73 7.01
N ILE A 166 4.10 4.81 6.10
CA ILE A 166 5.40 4.80 5.39
C ILE A 166 5.57 6.08 4.57
N PHE A 167 4.57 6.48 3.79
CA PHE A 167 4.63 7.67 2.95
C PHE A 167 4.90 8.94 3.77
N LYS A 168 4.19 9.11 4.89
CA LYS A 168 4.40 10.22 5.83
C LYS A 168 5.81 10.21 6.39
N ALA A 169 6.27 9.07 6.89
CA ALA A 169 7.60 8.93 7.46
C ALA A 169 8.72 9.19 6.43
N LEU A 170 8.54 8.79 5.17
CA LEU A 170 9.50 9.04 4.09
C LEU A 170 9.55 10.52 3.69
N THR A 171 8.40 11.20 3.68
CA THR A 171 8.24 12.57 3.17
C THR A 171 8.32 13.66 4.24
N GLY A 172 8.22 13.30 5.53
CA GLY A 172 8.22 14.26 6.64
C GLY A 172 6.91 15.03 6.81
N ASN A 173 5.78 14.47 6.34
CA ASN A 173 4.43 15.05 6.44
C ASN A 173 3.57 14.38 7.53
#